data_AF-A0A7S4GIJ0-F1
#
_entry.id   AF-A0A7S4GIJ0-F1
#
_cell.length_a   1.000
_cell.length_b   1.000
_cell.length_c   1.000
_cell.angle_alpha   90.00
_cell.angle_beta   90.00
_cell.angle_gamma   90.00
#
_symmetry.space_group_name_H-M   'P 1'
#
loop_
_entity.id
_entity.type
_entity.pdbx_description
1 polymer ?
#
loop_
_entity_poly.entity_id
_entity_poly.type
_entity_poly.pdbx_seq_one_letter_code
_entity_poly.pdbx_strand_id
1 'polypeptide(L)'
;KEKQEYQSKIFARDAEIQEAREERSTALKLVQVVQQELETIQAEKEKEKRLAAATETKLQSTIFELQSKINEISKQLESAQEEGLQLGTLQKESDKRMADKMEWLNVQLEAKMAKVASLEKELHATNLKFQSRDEEFEAMQQQVKKYNMFIQKICQPQFSVVKDPSLTPVNPNGFDVVEGHVLVPLQLLLEGYGFLPEDLRQVYNQTEYCPPTQSTMERKNSMERRSSTERTRNSTIDRKSSYKR
;
A
#
# COMPACT_ATOMS: atom_id res chain seq x y z
N LYS A 1 39.02 -84.98 129.16
CA LYS A 1 38.00 -83.96 128.80
C LYS A 1 38.64 -82.79 128.04
N GLU A 2 39.64 -82.10 128.60
CA GLU A 2 40.37 -81.03 127.86
C GLU A 2 40.97 -81.47 126.51
N LYS A 3 41.58 -82.65 126.44
CA LYS A 3 42.16 -83.17 125.19
C LYS A 3 41.11 -83.38 124.07
N GLN A 4 39.86 -83.73 124.42
CA GLN A 4 38.76 -83.87 123.45
C GLN A 4 38.21 -82.51 123.02
N GLU A 5 38.18 -81.52 123.91
CA GLU A 5 37.75 -80.16 123.58
C GLU A 5 38.75 -79.45 122.66
N TYR A 6 40.06 -79.64 122.88
CA TYR A 6 41.11 -79.17 121.98
C TYR A 6 41.03 -79.84 120.61
N GLN A 7 40.77 -81.15 120.54
CA GLN A 7 40.56 -81.84 119.27
C GLN A 7 39.34 -81.29 118.52
N SER A 8 38.21 -81.04 119.19
CA SER A 8 37.02 -80.47 118.57
C SER A 8 37.23 -79.03 118.07
N LYS A 9 38.01 -78.22 118.79
CA LYS A 9 38.40 -76.86 118.37
C LYS A 9 39.34 -76.87 117.16
N ILE A 10 40.23 -77.87 117.05
CA ILE A 10 41.09 -78.07 115.87
C ILE A 10 40.24 -78.48 114.66
N PHE A 11 39.33 -79.45 114.80
CA PHE A 11 38.44 -79.85 113.71
C PHE A 11 37.51 -78.72 113.23
N ALA A 12 36.97 -77.90 114.14
CA ALA A 12 36.16 -76.73 113.76
C ALA A 12 36.98 -75.68 113.00
N ARG A 13 38.22 -75.41 113.45
CA ARG A 13 39.14 -74.49 112.78
C ARG A 13 39.57 -75.01 111.40
N ASP A 14 39.79 -76.32 111.26
CA ASP A 14 40.10 -76.94 109.97
C ASP A 14 38.91 -76.88 109.01
N ALA A 15 37.68 -77.02 109.50
CA ALA A 15 36.46 -76.82 108.71
C ALA A 15 36.30 -75.36 108.24
N GLU A 16 36.53 -74.38 109.12
CA GLU A 16 36.53 -72.95 108.75
C GLU A 16 37.64 -72.62 107.73
N ILE A 17 38.83 -73.22 107.85
CA ILE A 17 39.92 -73.05 106.87
C ILE A 17 39.54 -73.67 105.52
N GLN A 18 38.85 -74.81 105.52
CA GLN A 18 38.39 -75.47 104.31
C GLN A 18 37.29 -74.63 103.61
N GLU A 19 36.33 -74.11 104.38
CA GLU A 19 35.29 -73.20 103.89
C GLU A 19 35.91 -71.91 103.31
N ALA A 20 36.85 -71.29 104.02
CA ALA A 20 37.58 -70.11 103.53
C ALA A 20 38.41 -70.40 102.26
N ARG A 21 38.91 -71.63 102.07
CA ARG A 21 39.60 -72.04 100.84
C ARG A 21 38.63 -72.23 99.68
N GLU A 22 37.45 -72.76 99.93
CA GLU A 22 36.39 -72.91 98.93
C GLU A 22 35.82 -71.54 98.52
N GLU A 23 35.58 -70.65 99.48
CA GLU A 23 35.23 -69.24 99.24
C GLU A 23 36.31 -68.51 98.44
N ARG A 24 37.59 -68.69 98.80
CA ARG A 24 38.69 -68.10 98.02
C ARG A 24 38.77 -68.69 96.61
N SER A 25 38.54 -69.99 96.44
CA SER A 25 38.54 -70.65 95.13
C SER A 25 37.40 -70.14 94.25
N THR A 26 36.20 -69.98 94.81
CA THR A 26 35.03 -69.44 94.10
C THR A 26 35.21 -67.95 93.77
N ALA A 27 35.75 -67.16 94.70
CA ALA A 27 36.09 -65.75 94.46
C ALA A 27 37.13 -65.59 93.33
N LEU A 28 38.18 -66.42 93.29
CA LEU A 28 39.16 -66.40 92.21
C LEU A 28 38.56 -66.76 90.85
N LYS A 29 37.65 -67.75 90.80
CA LYS A 29 36.91 -68.08 89.58
C LYS A 29 36.03 -66.92 89.11
N LEU A 30 35.35 -66.24 90.04
CA LEU A 30 34.55 -65.06 89.71
C LEU A 30 35.41 -63.92 89.17
N VAL A 31 36.56 -63.64 89.79
CA VAL A 31 37.52 -62.64 89.29
C VAL A 31 37.99 -62.99 87.88
N GLN A 32 38.25 -64.26 87.60
CA GLN A 32 38.64 -64.71 86.26
C GLN A 32 37.52 -64.52 85.23
N VAL A 33 36.27 -64.81 85.58
CA VAL A 33 35.11 -64.59 84.71
C VAL A 33 34.92 -63.10 84.44
N VAL A 34 34.96 -62.25 85.48
CA VAL A 34 34.85 -60.80 85.33
C VAL A 34 35.99 -60.23 84.48
N GLN A 35 37.21 -60.75 84.64
CA GLN A 35 38.35 -60.34 83.81
C GLN A 35 38.12 -60.69 82.33
N GLN A 36 37.60 -61.89 82.05
CA GLN A 36 37.25 -62.29 80.68
C GLN A 36 36.12 -61.43 80.10
N GLU A 37 35.08 -61.13 80.88
CA GLU A 37 33.98 -60.25 80.46
C GLU A 37 34.45 -58.81 80.20
N LEU A 38 35.39 -58.30 81.00
CA LEU A 38 35.99 -56.98 80.74
C LEU A 38 36.81 -56.97 79.44
N GLU A 39 37.56 -58.04 79.16
CA GLU A 39 38.31 -58.17 77.91
C GLU A 39 37.38 -58.27 76.69
N THR A 40 36.26 -59.01 76.78
CA THR A 40 35.27 -59.09 75.69
C THR A 40 34.59 -57.74 75.46
N ILE A 41 34.17 -57.04 76.52
CA ILE A 41 33.58 -55.69 76.42
C ILE A 41 34.56 -54.70 75.79
N GLN A 42 35.85 -54.75 76.16
CA GLN A 42 36.87 -53.89 75.55
C GLN A 42 37.07 -54.21 74.06
N ALA A 43 37.10 -55.49 73.68
CA ALA A 43 37.22 -55.91 72.29
C ALA A 43 36.00 -55.47 71.46
N GLU A 44 34.79 -55.59 72.00
CA GLU A 44 33.56 -55.13 71.35
C GLU A 44 33.55 -53.61 71.18
N LYS A 45 33.96 -52.85 72.21
CA LYS A 45 34.07 -51.39 72.14
C LYS A 45 35.09 -50.93 71.10
N GLU A 46 36.24 -51.60 70.98
CA GLU A 46 37.21 -51.29 69.93
C GLU A 46 36.71 -51.66 68.54
N LYS A 47 35.95 -52.75 68.40
CA LYS A 47 35.28 -53.11 67.15
C LYS A 47 34.24 -52.05 66.75
N GLU A 48 33.44 -51.57 67.69
CA GLU A 48 32.45 -50.53 67.46
C GLU A 48 33.10 -49.21 67.04
N LYS A 49 34.19 -48.78 67.71
CA LYS A 49 34.97 -47.61 67.30
C LYS A 49 35.52 -47.73 65.87
N ARG A 50 36.04 -48.91 65.51
CA ARG A 50 36.53 -49.17 64.14
C ARG A 50 35.41 -49.09 63.11
N LEU A 51 34.24 -49.64 63.43
CA LEU A 51 33.06 -49.53 62.56
C LEU A 51 32.60 -48.07 62.42
N ALA A 52 32.54 -47.31 63.52
CA ALA A 52 32.18 -45.90 63.51
C ALA A 52 33.15 -45.07 62.65
N ALA A 53 34.47 -45.26 62.82
CA ALA A 53 35.48 -44.58 61.99
C ALA A 53 35.38 -44.98 60.50
N ALA A 54 35.12 -46.26 60.21
CA ALA A 54 34.90 -46.72 58.84
C ALA A 54 33.62 -46.14 58.22
N THR A 55 32.56 -45.90 59.00
CA THR A 55 31.36 -45.22 58.51
C THR A 55 31.58 -43.73 58.32
N GLU A 56 32.32 -43.07 59.22
CA GLU A 56 32.62 -41.64 59.14
C GLU A 56 33.46 -41.32 57.90
N THR A 57 34.51 -42.10 57.63
CA THR A 57 35.34 -41.96 56.43
C THR A 57 34.53 -42.15 55.13
N LYS A 58 33.62 -43.14 55.10
CA LYS A 58 32.70 -43.31 53.96
C LYS A 58 31.79 -42.10 53.78
N LEU A 59 31.20 -41.58 54.87
CA LEU A 59 30.36 -40.39 54.81
C LEU A 59 31.14 -39.17 54.31
N GLN A 60 32.36 -38.94 54.81
CA GLN A 60 33.22 -37.85 54.35
C GLN A 60 33.52 -37.95 52.84
N SER A 61 33.81 -39.16 52.34
CA SER A 61 34.00 -39.39 50.89
C SER A 61 32.75 -39.02 50.10
N THR A 62 31.56 -39.46 50.56
CA THR A 62 30.30 -39.13 49.88
C THR A 62 29.97 -37.65 49.92
N ILE A 63 30.26 -36.96 51.03
CA ILE A 63 30.08 -35.51 51.16
C ILE A 63 30.98 -34.79 50.15
N PHE A 64 32.24 -35.19 50.04
CA PHE A 64 33.18 -34.61 49.08
C PHE A 64 32.73 -34.82 47.63
N GLU A 65 32.29 -36.04 47.28
CA GLU A 65 31.75 -36.33 45.94
C GLU A 65 30.51 -35.49 45.62
N LEU A 66 29.59 -35.33 46.58
CA LEU A 66 28.40 -34.52 46.40
C LEU A 66 28.72 -33.03 46.26
N GLN A 67 29.66 -32.51 47.05
CA GLN A 67 30.15 -31.13 46.92
C GLN A 67 30.78 -30.88 45.56
N SER A 68 31.59 -31.82 45.06
CA SER A 68 32.17 -31.75 43.72
C SER A 68 31.08 -31.70 42.64
N LYS A 69 30.06 -32.55 42.74
CA LYS A 69 28.90 -32.54 41.82
C LYS A 69 28.09 -31.24 41.88
N ILE A 70 27.86 -30.69 43.08
CA ILE A 70 27.15 -29.41 43.25
C ILE A 70 27.91 -28.29 42.55
N ASN A 71 29.23 -28.23 42.72
CA ASN A 71 30.06 -27.21 42.08
C ASN A 71 30.03 -27.33 40.55
N GLU A 72 30.13 -28.55 40.03
CA GLU A 72 30.05 -28.80 38.58
C GLU A 72 28.69 -28.39 38.00
N ILE A 73 27.59 -28.78 38.65
CA ILE A 73 26.23 -28.39 38.21
C ILE A 73 26.05 -26.88 38.27
N SER A 74 26.56 -26.22 39.32
CA SER A 74 26.46 -24.77 39.46
C SER A 74 27.19 -24.05 38.33
N LYS A 75 28.39 -24.52 37.96
CA LYS A 75 29.14 -23.99 36.83
C LYS A 75 28.42 -24.19 35.49
N GLN A 76 27.82 -25.37 35.28
CA GLN A 76 27.02 -25.64 34.08
C GLN A 76 25.78 -24.75 33.99
N LEU A 77 25.12 -24.48 35.13
CA LEU A 77 23.97 -23.58 35.19
C LEU A 77 24.35 -22.14 34.84
N GLU A 78 25.47 -21.64 35.37
CA GLU A 78 25.99 -20.31 35.05
C GLU A 78 26.30 -20.19 33.54
N SER A 79 27.01 -21.17 32.97
CA SER A 79 27.30 -21.21 31.53
C SER A 79 26.03 -21.22 30.68
N ALA A 80 25.05 -22.06 31.03
CA ALA A 80 23.78 -22.15 30.30
C ALA A 80 22.97 -20.85 30.41
N GLN A 81 23.04 -20.16 31.55
CA GLN A 81 22.37 -18.87 31.75
C GLN A 81 23.03 -17.78 30.89
N GLU A 82 24.36 -17.74 30.80
CA GLU A 82 25.09 -16.81 29.92
C GLU A 82 24.77 -17.07 28.45
N GLU A 83 24.77 -18.33 28.01
CA GLU A 83 24.37 -18.71 26.65
C GLU A 83 22.92 -18.29 26.35
N GLY A 84 22.00 -18.49 27.30
CA GLY A 84 20.61 -18.04 27.18
C GLY A 84 20.47 -16.53 27.01
N LEU A 85 21.27 -15.74 27.73
CA LEU A 85 21.32 -14.28 27.57
C LEU A 85 21.85 -13.87 26.18
N GLN A 86 22.93 -14.51 25.71
CA GLN A 86 23.49 -14.25 24.38
C GLN A 86 22.49 -14.58 23.27
N LEU A 87 21.84 -15.74 23.33
CA LEU A 87 20.78 -16.12 22.39
C LEU A 87 19.63 -15.11 22.42
N GLY A 88 19.23 -14.64 23.62
CA GLY A 88 18.23 -13.59 23.77
C GLY A 88 18.62 -12.26 23.09
N THR A 89 19.90 -11.87 23.16
CA THR A 89 20.39 -10.67 22.45
C THR A 89 20.41 -10.85 20.94
N LEU A 90 20.89 -12.00 20.45
CA LEU A 90 20.92 -12.31 19.02
C LEU A 90 19.51 -12.36 18.43
N GLN A 91 18.55 -12.93 19.16
CA GLN A 91 17.14 -12.96 18.74
C GLN A 91 16.59 -11.54 18.59
N LYS A 92 16.81 -10.66 19.59
CA LYS A 92 16.36 -9.27 19.53
C LYS A 92 17.01 -8.50 18.36
N GLU A 93 18.29 -8.72 18.09
CA GLU A 93 18.96 -8.12 16.94
C GLU A 93 18.41 -8.62 15.60
N SER A 94 18.14 -9.92 15.49
CA SER A 94 17.52 -10.53 14.32
C SER A 94 16.13 -9.96 14.07
N ASP A 95 15.30 -9.88 15.11
CA ASP A 95 13.93 -9.34 15.03
C ASP A 95 13.96 -7.86 14.62
N LYS A 96 14.88 -7.08 15.19
CA LYS A 96 15.07 -5.67 14.80
C LYS A 96 15.48 -5.54 13.33
N ARG A 97 16.47 -6.32 12.87
CA ARG A 97 16.90 -6.31 11.46
C ARG A 97 15.77 -6.70 10.51
N MET A 98 14.93 -7.66 10.91
CA MET A 98 13.78 -8.08 10.12
C MET A 98 12.72 -6.97 10.05
N ALA A 99 12.43 -6.31 11.18
CA ALA A 99 11.53 -5.17 11.23
C ALA A 99 12.00 -4.01 10.34
N ASP A 100 13.27 -3.60 10.48
CA ASP A 100 13.88 -2.53 9.68
C ASP A 100 13.81 -2.86 8.17
N LYS A 101 14.06 -4.13 7.80
CA LYS A 101 13.98 -4.58 6.41
C LYS A 101 12.55 -4.55 5.88
N MET A 102 11.56 -4.96 6.68
CA MET A 102 10.15 -4.92 6.30
C MET A 102 9.66 -3.48 6.11
N GLU A 103 10.05 -2.56 7.00
CA GLU A 103 9.75 -1.15 6.88
C GLU A 103 10.34 -0.56 5.59
N TRP A 104 11.61 -0.84 5.30
CA TRP A 104 12.25 -0.41 4.07
C TRP A 104 11.54 -0.95 2.81
N LEU A 105 11.15 -2.22 2.81
CA LEU A 105 10.40 -2.83 1.69
C LEU A 105 9.02 -2.18 1.51
N ASN A 106 8.32 -1.86 2.59
CA ASN A 106 7.03 -1.17 2.51
C ASN A 106 7.18 0.22 1.90
N VAL A 107 8.18 1.01 2.32
CA VAL A 107 8.46 2.32 1.73
C VAL A 107 8.73 2.21 0.23
N GLN A 108 9.51 1.20 -0.19
CA GLN A 108 9.78 0.96 -1.61
C GLN A 108 8.51 0.55 -2.37
N LEU A 109 7.67 -0.30 -1.78
CA LEU A 109 6.42 -0.72 -2.38
C LEU A 109 5.47 0.47 -2.59
N GLU A 110 5.32 1.33 -1.58
CA GLU A 110 4.50 2.55 -1.66
C GLU A 110 5.02 3.49 -2.75
N ALA A 111 6.33 3.72 -2.82
CA ALA A 111 6.94 4.54 -3.86
C ALA A 111 6.69 3.98 -5.27
N LYS A 112 6.78 2.65 -5.45
CA LYS A 112 6.48 1.99 -6.72
C LYS A 112 5.00 2.08 -7.07
N MET A 113 4.10 1.88 -6.11
CA MET A 113 2.66 2.03 -6.31
C MET A 113 2.29 3.46 -6.70
N ALA A 114 2.85 4.46 -6.04
CA ALA A 114 2.65 5.87 -6.40
C ALA A 114 3.13 6.16 -7.83
N LYS A 115 4.26 5.58 -8.24
CA LYS A 115 4.76 5.72 -9.61
C LYS A 115 3.85 5.05 -10.63
N VAL A 116 3.32 3.85 -10.34
CA VAL A 116 2.35 3.17 -11.20
C VAL A 116 1.09 4.02 -11.37
N ALA A 117 0.52 4.52 -10.28
CA ALA A 117 -0.67 5.38 -10.33
C ALA A 117 -0.43 6.67 -11.14
N SER A 118 0.76 7.25 -11.06
CA SER A 118 1.16 8.40 -11.89
C SER A 118 1.22 8.03 -13.38
N LEU A 119 1.81 6.89 -13.72
CA LEU A 119 1.95 6.44 -15.11
C LEU A 119 0.58 6.07 -15.71
N GLU A 120 -0.32 5.47 -14.92
CA GLU A 120 -1.68 5.18 -15.35
C GLU A 120 -2.46 6.46 -15.70
N LYS A 121 -2.29 7.52 -14.89
CA LYS A 121 -2.89 8.84 -15.19
C LYS A 121 -2.33 9.46 -16.47
N GLU A 122 -1.01 9.40 -16.65
CA GLU A 122 -0.37 9.88 -17.88
C GLU A 122 -0.84 9.08 -19.10
N LEU A 123 -0.89 7.76 -19.00
CA LEU A 123 -1.37 6.87 -20.06
C LEU A 123 -2.83 7.16 -20.42
N HIS A 124 -3.68 7.39 -19.42
CA HIS A 124 -5.08 7.73 -19.68
C HIS A 124 -5.20 9.09 -20.39
N ALA A 125 -4.44 10.10 -19.95
CA ALA A 125 -4.43 11.41 -20.58
C ALA A 125 -3.89 11.38 -22.02
N THR A 126 -2.86 10.58 -22.30
CA THR A 126 -2.35 10.41 -23.67
C THR A 126 -3.33 9.65 -24.54
N ASN A 127 -4.02 8.64 -24.02
CA ASN A 127 -5.06 7.92 -24.76
C ASN A 127 -6.23 8.82 -25.14
N LEU A 128 -6.68 9.71 -24.24
CA LEU A 128 -7.72 10.71 -24.55
C LEU A 128 -7.27 11.68 -25.67
N LYS A 129 -6.00 12.13 -25.64
CA LYS A 129 -5.44 12.95 -26.72
C LYS A 129 -5.38 12.20 -28.05
N PHE A 130 -5.05 10.92 -28.02
CA PHE A 130 -5.01 10.08 -29.21
C PHE A 130 -6.41 9.94 -29.82
N GLN A 131 -7.41 9.61 -29.00
CA GLN A 131 -8.81 9.53 -29.43
C GLN A 131 -9.31 10.85 -30.05
N SER A 132 -9.02 11.99 -29.41
CA SER A 132 -9.38 13.30 -29.97
C SER A 132 -8.72 13.56 -31.34
N ARG A 133 -7.46 13.15 -31.52
CA ARG A 133 -6.76 13.32 -32.81
C ARG A 133 -7.27 12.36 -33.88
N ASP A 134 -7.66 11.14 -33.50
CA ASP A 134 -8.30 10.19 -34.40
C ASP A 134 -9.65 10.73 -34.89
N GLU A 135 -10.47 11.30 -33.99
CA GLU A 135 -11.73 11.95 -34.35
C GLU A 135 -11.51 13.15 -35.29
N GLU A 136 -10.53 14.00 -35.01
CA GLU A 136 -10.14 15.11 -35.91
C GLU A 136 -9.68 14.61 -37.27
N PHE A 137 -8.90 13.53 -37.31
CA PHE A 137 -8.40 12.92 -38.53
C PHE A 137 -9.53 12.28 -39.35
N GLU A 138 -10.48 11.59 -38.71
CA GLU A 138 -11.67 11.07 -39.37
C GLU A 138 -12.54 12.19 -39.95
N ALA A 139 -12.77 13.27 -39.19
CA ALA A 139 -13.50 14.44 -39.65
C ALA A 139 -12.83 15.07 -40.88
N MET A 140 -11.50 15.21 -40.85
CA MET A 140 -10.71 15.70 -41.98
C MET A 140 -10.82 14.78 -43.20
N GLN A 141 -10.72 13.46 -43.01
CA GLN A 141 -10.90 12.50 -44.11
C GLN A 141 -12.29 12.60 -44.75
N GLN A 142 -13.34 12.73 -43.92
CA GLN A 142 -14.70 12.91 -44.43
C GLN A 142 -14.83 14.21 -45.24
N GLN A 143 -14.19 15.29 -44.79
CA GLN A 143 -14.17 16.56 -45.50
C GLN A 143 -13.43 16.46 -46.84
N VAL A 144 -12.27 15.81 -46.88
CA VAL A 144 -11.52 15.52 -48.12
C VAL A 144 -12.36 14.69 -49.09
N LYS A 145 -13.07 13.66 -48.61
CA LYS A 145 -13.99 12.87 -49.45
C LYS A 145 -15.08 13.74 -50.08
N LYS A 146 -15.69 14.65 -49.31
CA LYS A 146 -16.70 15.59 -49.81
C LYS A 146 -16.13 16.53 -50.88
N TYR A 147 -14.93 17.08 -50.66
CA TYR A 147 -14.25 17.91 -51.67
C TYR A 147 -13.96 17.15 -52.95
N ASN A 148 -13.43 15.93 -52.86
CA ASN A 148 -13.15 15.10 -54.03
C ASN A 148 -14.43 14.78 -54.82
N MET A 149 -15.54 14.47 -54.14
CA MET A 149 -16.84 14.28 -54.79
C MET A 149 -17.32 15.54 -55.51
N PHE A 150 -17.16 16.71 -54.89
CA PHE A 150 -17.52 17.99 -55.49
C PHE A 150 -16.69 18.27 -56.76
N ILE A 151 -15.37 18.08 -56.68
CA ILE A 151 -14.45 18.23 -57.82
C ILE A 151 -14.90 17.32 -58.98
N GLN A 152 -15.24 16.07 -58.71
CA GLN A 152 -15.75 15.15 -59.74
C GLN A 152 -17.06 15.62 -60.38
N LYS A 153 -17.95 16.30 -59.63
CA LYS A 153 -19.19 16.87 -60.18
C LYS A 153 -18.94 18.09 -61.08
N ILE A 154 -17.95 18.94 -60.76
CA ILE A 154 -17.65 20.16 -61.55
C ILE A 154 -16.69 19.91 -62.72
N CYS A 155 -16.01 18.77 -62.75
CA CYS A 155 -15.16 18.36 -63.88
C CYS A 155 -15.89 17.47 -64.90
N GLN A 156 -17.23 17.58 -65.00
CA GLN A 156 -18.01 16.78 -65.95
C GLN A 156 -17.85 17.30 -67.40
N PRO A 157 -17.70 16.41 -68.39
CA PRO A 157 -17.50 16.79 -69.79
C PRO A 157 -18.74 17.40 -70.46
N GLN A 158 -19.88 17.40 -69.76
CA GLN A 158 -21.19 17.80 -70.28
C GLN A 158 -21.60 19.23 -69.92
N PHE A 159 -20.72 20.05 -69.32
CA PHE A 159 -21.02 21.45 -69.13
C PHE A 159 -21.07 22.18 -70.48
N SER A 160 -22.12 22.96 -70.68
CA SER A 160 -22.29 23.75 -71.88
C SER A 160 -21.36 24.94 -71.84
N VAL A 161 -20.48 25.05 -72.84
CA VAL A 161 -19.62 26.22 -73.02
C VAL A 161 -20.34 27.20 -73.95
N VAL A 162 -20.48 28.44 -73.52
CA VAL A 162 -21.04 29.54 -74.31
C VAL A 162 -19.97 30.59 -74.59
N LYS A 163 -20.09 31.29 -75.72
CA LYS A 163 -19.06 32.25 -76.15
C LYS A 163 -19.01 33.47 -75.24
N ASP A 164 -20.17 33.99 -74.85
CA ASP A 164 -20.33 35.31 -74.25
C ASP A 164 -21.61 35.38 -73.37
N PRO A 165 -21.87 36.51 -72.68
CA PRO A 165 -23.09 36.70 -71.89
C PRO A 165 -24.42 36.58 -72.69
N SER A 166 -24.35 36.52 -74.03
CA SER A 166 -25.52 36.24 -74.87
C SER A 166 -25.95 34.76 -74.86
N LEU A 167 -25.21 33.90 -74.16
CA LEU A 167 -25.48 32.47 -73.98
C LEU A 167 -25.44 31.66 -75.30
N THR A 168 -24.70 32.16 -76.30
CA THR A 168 -24.55 31.46 -77.58
C THR A 168 -23.67 30.20 -77.43
N PRO A 169 -24.15 29.00 -77.83
CA PRO A 169 -23.36 27.77 -77.69
C PRO A 169 -22.05 27.83 -78.47
N VAL A 170 -20.97 27.31 -77.88
CA VAL A 170 -19.72 27.09 -78.60
C VAL A 170 -19.89 25.89 -79.53
N ASN A 171 -19.55 26.05 -80.80
CA ASN A 171 -19.55 24.95 -81.76
C ASN A 171 -18.27 24.12 -81.55
N PRO A 172 -18.37 22.86 -81.12
CA PRO A 172 -17.20 22.02 -80.80
C PRO A 172 -16.33 21.70 -82.03
N ASN A 173 -16.85 21.87 -83.25
CA ASN A 173 -16.14 21.57 -84.50
C ASN A 173 -15.57 22.84 -85.19
N GLY A 174 -15.71 24.01 -84.59
CA GLY A 174 -15.24 25.28 -85.15
C GLY A 174 -14.01 25.82 -84.40
N PHE A 175 -12.95 26.15 -85.13
CA PHE A 175 -11.65 26.61 -84.59
C PHE A 175 -11.64 28.04 -84.01
N ASP A 176 -12.80 28.67 -83.79
CA ASP A 176 -12.93 30.12 -83.58
C ASP A 176 -13.15 30.56 -82.11
N VAL A 177 -12.94 29.68 -81.13
CA VAL A 177 -13.17 30.03 -79.72
C VAL A 177 -11.95 29.69 -78.87
N VAL A 178 -11.21 30.74 -78.48
CA VAL A 178 -10.04 30.63 -77.57
C VAL A 178 -10.47 30.76 -76.10
N GLU A 179 -11.57 31.46 -75.85
CA GLU A 179 -12.13 31.72 -74.51
C GLU A 179 -13.65 31.51 -74.53
N GLY A 180 -14.18 30.91 -73.47
CA GLY A 180 -15.61 30.62 -73.35
C GLY A 180 -16.04 30.58 -71.89
N HIS A 181 -17.31 30.87 -71.64
CA HIS A 181 -17.93 30.81 -70.34
C HIS A 181 -18.54 29.42 -70.15
N VAL A 182 -18.29 28.79 -69.00
CA VAL A 182 -18.89 27.50 -68.66
C VAL A 182 -20.19 27.74 -67.91
N LEU A 183 -21.30 27.20 -68.43
CA LEU A 183 -22.57 27.21 -67.72
C LEU A 183 -22.56 26.12 -66.65
N VAL A 184 -22.43 26.55 -65.40
CA VAL A 184 -22.49 25.68 -64.22
C VAL A 184 -23.88 25.78 -63.59
N PRO A 185 -24.58 24.65 -63.35
CA PRO A 185 -25.83 24.64 -62.60
C PRO A 185 -25.71 25.36 -61.25
N LEU A 186 -26.67 26.23 -60.96
CA LEU A 186 -26.68 27.01 -59.72
C LEU A 186 -26.60 26.13 -58.47
N GLN A 187 -27.23 24.95 -58.48
CA GLN A 187 -27.15 23.99 -57.38
C GLN A 187 -25.72 23.55 -57.10
N LEU A 188 -24.90 23.32 -58.13
CA LEU A 188 -23.49 22.96 -57.96
C LEU A 188 -22.66 24.14 -57.45
N LEU A 189 -22.95 25.37 -57.91
CA LEU A 189 -22.31 26.57 -57.36
C LEU A 189 -22.62 26.76 -55.88
N LEU A 190 -23.87 26.54 -55.47
CA LEU A 190 -24.30 26.61 -54.07
C LEU A 190 -23.71 25.48 -53.20
N GLU A 191 -23.64 24.25 -53.72
CA GLU A 191 -22.90 23.15 -53.08
C GLU A 191 -21.43 23.54 -52.87
N GLY A 192 -20.80 24.15 -53.87
CA GLY A 192 -19.43 24.67 -53.84
C GLY A 192 -19.23 25.76 -52.79
N TYR A 193 -20.16 26.70 -52.69
CA TYR A 193 -20.14 27.76 -51.69
C TYR A 193 -20.17 27.20 -50.26
N GLY A 194 -20.90 26.11 -50.02
CA GLY A 194 -20.92 25.41 -48.73
C GLY A 194 -19.58 24.83 -48.27
N PHE A 195 -18.61 24.70 -49.18
CA PHE A 195 -17.25 24.21 -48.88
C PHE A 195 -16.25 25.31 -48.52
N LEU A 196 -16.61 26.59 -48.68
CA LEU A 196 -15.72 27.69 -48.36
C LEU A 196 -15.53 27.82 -46.83
N PRO A 197 -14.31 28.14 -46.35
CA PRO A 197 -14.08 28.60 -44.99
C PRO A 197 -15.08 29.70 -44.59
N GLU A 198 -15.50 29.71 -43.33
CA GLU A 198 -16.48 30.68 -42.81
C GLU A 198 -16.05 32.13 -43.09
N ASP A 199 -14.76 32.42 -42.93
CA ASP A 199 -14.18 33.75 -43.18
C ASP A 199 -14.38 34.21 -44.64
N LEU A 200 -14.31 33.29 -45.60
CA LEU A 200 -14.53 33.60 -47.02
C LEU A 200 -16.02 33.74 -47.35
N ARG A 201 -16.88 32.93 -46.71
CA ARG A 201 -18.33 33.05 -46.88
C ARG A 201 -18.86 34.40 -46.39
N GLN A 202 -18.33 34.89 -45.28
CA GLN A 202 -18.71 36.20 -44.72
C GLN A 202 -18.40 37.36 -45.67
N VAL A 203 -17.30 37.32 -46.42
CA VAL A 203 -16.94 38.36 -47.40
C VAL A 203 -17.99 38.46 -48.52
N TYR A 204 -18.46 37.32 -49.04
CA TYR A 204 -19.50 37.30 -50.07
C TYR A 204 -20.88 37.73 -49.56
N ASN A 205 -21.16 37.53 -48.27
CA ASN A 205 -22.41 37.98 -47.65
C ASN A 205 -22.41 39.49 -47.32
N GLN A 206 -21.25 40.16 -47.37
CA GLN A 206 -21.11 41.60 -47.12
C GLN A 206 -21.20 42.43 -48.41
N THR A 207 -21.10 41.83 -49.60
CA THR A 207 -21.28 42.52 -50.88
C THR A 207 -22.75 42.66 -51.25
N GLU A 208 -23.55 43.36 -50.45
CA GLU A 208 -24.85 43.92 -50.87
C GLU A 208 -25.35 45.02 -49.91
N TYR A 209 -24.87 46.26 -50.12
CA TYR A 209 -25.70 47.47 -49.99
C TYR A 209 -25.02 48.66 -50.68
N CYS A 210 -25.41 48.96 -51.91
CA CYS A 210 -25.14 50.25 -52.54
C CYS A 210 -26.49 50.98 -52.67
N PRO A 211 -26.80 51.99 -51.84
CA PRO A 211 -28.08 52.67 -51.93
C PRO A 211 -28.12 53.53 -53.21
N PRO A 212 -29.27 53.64 -53.89
CA PRO A 212 -29.40 54.51 -55.04
C PRO A 212 -29.21 55.97 -54.60
N THR A 213 -28.36 56.70 -55.32
CA THR A 213 -28.11 58.13 -55.11
C THR A 213 -29.40 58.93 -55.22
N GLN A 214 -29.66 59.77 -54.19
CA GLN A 214 -30.82 60.65 -54.05
C GLN A 214 -30.82 61.83 -55.06
N SER A 215 -30.81 61.56 -56.37
CA SER A 215 -30.77 62.61 -57.41
C SER A 215 -32.09 62.77 -58.20
N THR A 216 -33.06 61.87 -58.01
CA THR A 216 -34.29 61.84 -58.84
C THR A 216 -35.60 62.16 -58.11
N MET A 217 -35.59 62.51 -56.80
CA MET A 217 -36.81 62.85 -56.07
C MET A 217 -37.16 64.36 -55.99
N GLU A 218 -36.29 65.28 -56.41
CA GLU A 218 -36.58 66.73 -56.25
C GLU A 218 -37.39 67.37 -57.40
N ARG A 219 -37.70 66.66 -58.49
CA ARG A 219 -38.44 67.26 -59.62
C ARG A 219 -39.97 67.09 -59.60
N LYS A 220 -40.55 66.31 -58.67
CA LYS A 220 -42.02 66.12 -58.62
C LYS A 220 -42.73 66.97 -57.56
N ASN A 221 -42.03 67.46 -56.53
CA ASN A 221 -42.66 68.21 -55.43
C ASN A 221 -42.80 69.73 -55.68
N SER A 222 -42.37 70.26 -56.84
CA SER A 222 -42.53 71.68 -57.19
C SER A 222 -43.75 72.00 -58.06
N MET A 223 -44.45 70.99 -58.60
CA MET A 223 -45.64 71.19 -59.44
C MET A 223 -46.98 71.09 -58.68
N GLU A 224 -47.06 70.44 -57.52
CA GLU A 224 -48.32 70.24 -56.78
C GLU A 224 -48.69 71.39 -55.82
N ARG A 225 -47.80 72.36 -55.59
CA ARG A 225 -48.05 73.47 -54.64
C ARG A 225 -48.73 74.71 -55.26
N ARG A 226 -49.18 74.66 -56.53
CA ARG A 226 -49.82 75.81 -57.21
C ARG A 226 -51.32 75.66 -57.52
N SER A 227 -51.97 74.53 -57.21
CA SER A 227 -53.38 74.31 -57.59
C SER A 227 -54.40 74.25 -56.44
N SER A 228 -54.01 74.46 -55.17
CA SER A 228 -54.89 74.12 -54.03
C SER A 228 -55.30 75.28 -53.12
N THR A 229 -54.94 76.53 -53.41
CA THR A 229 -55.28 77.68 -52.55
C THR A 229 -56.32 78.65 -53.13
N GLU A 230 -56.97 78.30 -54.24
CA GLU A 230 -58.03 79.13 -54.85
C GLU A 230 -59.47 78.66 -54.51
N ARG A 231 -59.62 77.69 -53.62
CA ARG A 231 -60.94 77.17 -53.21
C ARG A 231 -61.02 76.92 -51.71
N THR A 232 -61.16 77.98 -50.91
CA THR A 232 -61.93 77.97 -49.65
C THR A 232 -61.99 79.39 -49.03
N ARG A 233 -62.43 80.36 -49.82
CA ARG A 233 -63.23 81.48 -49.30
C ARG A 233 -64.69 81.01 -49.39
N ASN A 234 -65.25 80.53 -48.28
CA ASN A 234 -66.69 80.37 -47.98
C ASN A 234 -66.90 79.19 -47.00
N SER A 235 -66.72 79.44 -45.70
CA SER A 235 -67.58 78.86 -44.65
C SER A 235 -67.17 79.46 -43.31
N THR A 236 -67.76 80.62 -43.05
CA THR A 236 -67.87 81.26 -41.74
C THR A 236 -68.75 80.39 -40.82
N ILE A 237 -68.51 80.47 -39.51
CA ILE A 237 -69.48 80.21 -38.42
C ILE A 237 -69.63 78.70 -38.12
N ASP A 238 -69.38 78.13 -36.93
CA ASP A 238 -69.72 78.57 -35.58
C ASP A 238 -69.02 77.70 -34.50
N ARG A 239 -68.95 78.26 -33.27
CA ARG A 239 -68.92 77.62 -31.92
C ARG A 239 -67.78 76.67 -31.56
N LYS A 240 -66.86 77.06 -30.65
CA LYS A 240 -66.96 77.24 -29.17
C LYS A 240 -67.00 75.94 -28.35
N SER A 241 -66.21 76.00 -27.26
CA SER A 241 -66.26 75.23 -26.00
C SER A 241 -65.37 73.98 -25.98
N SER A 242 -64.18 74.00 -25.38
CA SER A 242 -63.82 74.16 -23.95
C SER A 242 -63.92 72.87 -23.12
N TYR A 243 -62.83 72.63 -22.37
CA TYR A 243 -62.54 71.71 -21.25
C TYR A 243 -61.63 70.52 -21.62
N LYS A 244 -60.33 70.47 -21.25
CA LYS A 244 -59.69 70.31 -19.91
C LYS A 244 -60.38 69.19 -19.12
N ARG A 245 -59.75 68.07 -18.74
CA ARG A 245 -58.36 67.74 -18.39
C ARG A 245 -57.95 66.41 -19.01
#